data_AF-A0A094PUW7-F1
#
_entry.id   AF-A0A094PUW7-F1
#
_cell.length_a   1.000
_cell.length_b   1.000
_cell.length_c   1.000
_cell.angle_alpha   90.00
_cell.angle_beta   90.00
_cell.angle_gamma   90.00
#
_symmetry.space_group_name_H-M   'P 1'
#
loop_
_entity.id
_entity.type
_entity.pdbx_description
1 polymer ?
#
loop_
_entity_poly.entity_id
_entity_poly.type
_entity_poly.pdbx_seq_one_letter_code
_entity_poly.pdbx_strand_id
1 'polypeptide(L)'
;MRKLLATLLQVRVAIVVIASFGFAYLAFGILIGMPPFAYIVIGLLVGVPTVLYVHKPRGNAITNAKALTFFFGATLASLLIIQLVPFGKDHTNPSVNGEPAWSSPRTRELMVNACFGCHSNSVEYPAYASVAPISWTVQSHVDEGRDKVNYQEWNVRQSEAEETIEVIREGSMPPSYYTMFGMHPEAKLTDAEISELIAGLLATPGFSEGDGE
;
A
#
# COMPACT_ATOMS: atom_id res chain seq x y z
N MET A 1 35.34 -27.55 21.37
CA MET A 1 35.07 -27.46 19.91
C MET A 1 33.60 -27.68 19.54
N ARG A 2 32.97 -28.84 19.79
CA ARG A 2 31.56 -29.12 19.39
C ARG A 2 30.52 -28.09 19.86
N LYS A 3 30.55 -27.65 21.12
CA LYS A 3 29.63 -26.60 21.62
C LYS A 3 29.80 -25.26 20.90
N LEU A 4 31.06 -24.87 20.66
CA LEU A 4 31.41 -23.62 19.98
C LEU A 4 30.94 -23.64 18.51
N LEU A 5 31.10 -24.79 17.84
CA LEU A 5 30.62 -25.00 16.48
C LEU A 5 29.08 -24.96 16.39
N ALA A 6 28.38 -25.56 17.36
CA ALA A 6 26.93 -25.58 17.43
C ALA A 6 26.34 -24.17 17.69
N THR A 7 26.94 -23.39 18.60
CA THR A 7 26.54 -22.01 18.86
C THR A 7 26.78 -21.13 17.63
N LEU A 8 27.93 -21.26 16.96
CA LEU A 8 28.22 -20.55 15.71
C LEU A 8 27.21 -20.90 14.61
N LEU A 9 26.81 -22.17 14.51
CA LEU A 9 25.79 -22.61 13.56
C LEU A 9 24.42 -22.00 13.87
N GLN A 10 24.00 -21.99 15.14
CA GLN A 10 22.73 -21.37 15.56
C GLN A 10 22.70 -19.86 15.31
N VAL A 11 23.79 -19.16 15.62
CA VAL A 11 23.93 -17.71 15.35
C VAL A 11 23.80 -17.44 13.85
N ARG A 12 24.49 -18.21 13.01
CA ARG A 12 24.40 -18.08 11.54
C ARG A 12 22.98 -18.33 11.04
N VAL A 13 22.32 -19.39 11.51
CA VAL A 13 20.93 -19.69 11.12
C VAL A 13 19.99 -18.56 11.52
N ALA A 14 20.10 -18.04 12.75
CA ALA A 14 19.26 -16.94 13.20
C ALA A 14 19.50 -15.66 12.40
N ILE A 15 20.75 -15.32 12.08
CA ILE A 15 21.09 -14.18 11.22
C ILE A 15 20.48 -14.37 9.83
N VAL A 16 20.60 -15.56 9.24
CA VAL A 16 20.02 -15.86 7.92
C VAL A 16 18.50 -15.75 7.95
N VAL A 17 17.83 -16.26 9.00
CA VAL A 17 16.39 -16.16 9.17
C VAL A 17 15.96 -14.69 9.31
N ILE A 18 16.55 -13.94 10.24
CA ILE A 18 16.24 -12.52 10.44
C ILE A 18 16.49 -11.72 9.15
N ALA A 19 17.61 -11.95 8.48
CA ALA A 19 17.94 -11.28 7.22
C ALA A 19 16.96 -11.65 6.10
N SER A 20 16.55 -12.91 5.99
CA SER A 20 15.60 -13.36 4.99
C SER A 20 14.19 -12.79 5.21
N PHE A 21 13.69 -12.82 6.46
CA PHE A 21 12.42 -12.20 6.81
C PHE A 21 12.49 -10.68 6.66
N GLY A 22 13.59 -10.06 7.09
CA GLY A 22 13.83 -8.63 6.93
C GLY A 22 13.82 -8.23 5.46
N PHE A 23 14.52 -8.96 4.59
CA PHE A 23 14.55 -8.72 3.14
C PHE A 23 13.20 -8.98 2.47
N ALA A 24 12.53 -10.09 2.79
CA ALA A 24 11.20 -10.39 2.25
C ALA A 24 10.18 -9.31 2.66
N TYR A 25 10.26 -8.82 3.90
CA TYR A 25 9.44 -7.72 4.38
C TYR A 25 9.82 -6.38 3.73
N LEU A 26 11.12 -6.19 3.43
CA LEU A 26 11.61 -5.00 2.75
C LEU A 26 11.10 -4.93 1.32
N ALA A 27 11.24 -6.03 0.61
CA ALA A 27 10.70 -6.22 -0.72
C ALA A 27 9.17 -6.08 -0.72
N PHE A 28 8.46 -6.71 0.23
CA PHE A 28 7.00 -6.63 0.31
C PHE A 28 6.51 -5.21 0.66
N GLY A 29 7.18 -4.52 1.60
CA GLY A 29 6.85 -3.15 1.98
C GLY A 29 7.04 -2.14 0.84
N ILE A 30 8.15 -2.25 0.10
CA ILE A 30 8.37 -1.47 -1.14
C ILE A 30 7.31 -1.83 -2.18
N LEU A 31 7.03 -3.12 -2.37
CA LEU A 31 6.09 -3.61 -3.37
C LEU A 31 4.67 -3.07 -3.16
N ILE A 32 4.22 -2.94 -1.91
CA ILE A 32 2.87 -2.46 -1.58
C ILE A 32 2.79 -0.95 -1.31
N GLY A 33 3.86 -0.19 -1.53
CA GLY A 33 3.88 1.26 -1.30
C GLY A 33 3.77 1.69 0.17
N MET A 34 4.05 0.80 1.12
CA MET A 34 3.92 1.11 2.55
C MET A 34 5.19 1.77 3.11
N PRO A 35 5.06 2.88 3.89
CA PRO A 35 6.16 3.35 4.72
C PRO A 35 6.50 2.31 5.79
N PRO A 36 7.76 2.26 6.26
CA PRO A 36 8.32 1.14 6.98
C PRO A 36 7.87 0.99 8.45
N PHE A 37 6.60 1.24 8.79
CA PHE A 37 6.09 1.07 10.16
C PHE A 37 6.20 -0.37 10.63
N ALA A 38 5.96 -1.34 9.76
CA ALA A 38 6.04 -2.72 10.17
C ALA A 38 7.48 -3.26 10.25
N TYR A 39 8.49 -2.50 9.81
CA TYR A 39 9.91 -2.80 10.08
C TYR A 39 10.28 -2.45 11.52
N ILE A 40 9.64 -1.42 12.08
CA ILE A 40 9.76 -1.08 13.50
C ILE A 40 9.10 -2.20 14.32
N VAL A 41 7.89 -2.62 13.93
CA VAL A 41 7.16 -3.69 14.63
C VAL A 41 7.91 -5.03 14.56
N ILE A 42 8.37 -5.44 13.39
CA ILE A 42 9.10 -6.72 13.22
C ILE A 42 10.51 -6.62 13.82
N GLY A 43 11.21 -5.51 13.62
CA GLY A 43 12.53 -5.28 14.21
C GLY A 43 12.48 -5.31 15.73
N LEU A 44 11.52 -4.63 16.35
CA LEU A 44 11.38 -4.56 17.82
C LEU A 44 10.76 -5.82 18.43
N LEU A 45 9.73 -6.41 17.82
CA LEU A 45 8.99 -7.53 18.41
C LEU A 45 9.55 -8.91 18.04
N VAL A 46 10.27 -9.03 16.91
CA VAL A 46 10.80 -10.30 16.41
C VAL A 46 12.33 -10.27 16.31
N GLY A 47 12.91 -9.21 15.75
CA GLY A 47 14.36 -9.08 15.57
C GLY A 47 15.14 -8.98 16.88
N VAL A 48 14.84 -7.96 17.70
CA VAL A 48 15.49 -7.72 18.99
C VAL A 48 15.42 -8.95 19.89
N PRO A 49 14.27 -9.61 20.07
CA PRO A 49 14.23 -10.75 20.98
C PRO A 49 14.90 -12.01 20.42
N THR A 50 14.93 -12.19 19.09
CA THR A 50 15.71 -13.25 18.45
C THR A 50 17.22 -13.00 18.63
N VAL A 51 17.69 -11.76 18.53
CA VAL A 51 19.10 -11.40 18.80
C VAL A 51 19.46 -11.64 20.27
N LEU A 52 18.59 -11.25 21.20
CA LEU A 52 18.77 -11.52 22.65
C LEU A 52 18.81 -13.03 22.95
N TYR A 53 17.98 -13.83 22.27
CA TYR A 53 17.97 -15.29 22.37
C TYR A 53 19.30 -15.91 21.89
N VAL A 54 19.84 -15.41 20.78
CA VAL A 54 21.09 -15.90 20.18
C VAL A 54 22.33 -15.53 21.00
N HIS A 55 22.36 -14.34 21.61
CA HIS A 55 23.49 -13.89 22.43
C HIS A 55 23.52 -14.54 23.83
N LYS A 56 22.39 -15.03 24.34
CA LYS A 56 22.31 -15.63 25.68
C LYS A 56 21.45 -16.91 25.68
N PRO A 57 21.86 -17.97 24.94
CA PRO A 57 21.09 -19.20 24.87
C PRO A 57 21.01 -19.84 26.25
N ARG A 58 19.80 -19.90 26.84
CA ARG A 58 19.56 -20.62 28.09
C ARG A 58 19.61 -22.12 27.80
N GLY A 59 20.40 -22.86 28.56
CA GLY A 59 20.86 -24.22 28.25
C GLY A 59 19.82 -25.36 28.16
N ASN A 60 18.51 -25.07 28.10
CA ASN A 60 17.46 -26.08 28.21
C ASN A 60 16.40 -25.85 27.10
N ALA A 61 16.07 -26.89 26.32
CA ALA A 61 15.11 -26.81 25.21
C ALA A 61 13.70 -26.34 25.62
N ILE A 62 13.28 -26.64 26.86
CA ILE A 62 12.00 -26.21 27.45
C ILE A 62 11.91 -24.66 27.56
N THR A 63 13.03 -23.99 27.77
CA THR A 63 13.12 -22.51 27.82
C THR A 63 12.98 -21.88 26.43
N ASN A 64 13.38 -22.60 25.38
CA ASN A 64 13.35 -22.12 24.00
C ASN A 64 11.93 -22.16 23.43
N ALA A 65 11.17 -23.23 23.73
CA ALA A 65 9.75 -23.32 23.39
C ALA A 65 8.96 -22.19 24.08
N LYS A 66 9.20 -21.93 25.37
CA LYS A 66 8.55 -20.84 26.11
C LYS A 66 8.85 -19.46 25.54
N ALA A 67 10.09 -19.19 25.12
CA ALA A 67 10.46 -17.93 24.49
C ALA A 67 9.75 -17.76 23.13
N LEU A 68 9.74 -18.80 22.29
CA LEU A 68 9.05 -18.75 20.99
C LEU A 68 7.54 -18.56 21.16
N THR A 69 6.92 -19.30 22.09
CA THR A 69 5.49 -19.12 22.42
C THR A 69 5.19 -17.72 22.94
N PHE A 70 6.09 -17.13 23.73
CA PHE A 70 5.95 -15.74 24.19
C PHE A 70 5.97 -14.75 23.03
N PHE A 71 6.93 -14.85 22.10
CA PHE A 71 6.98 -13.93 20.94
C PHE A 71 5.80 -14.12 19.99
N PHE A 72 5.42 -15.36 19.71
CA PHE A 72 4.22 -15.65 18.91
C PHE A 72 2.96 -15.06 19.57
N GLY A 73 2.79 -15.27 20.88
CA GLY A 73 1.68 -14.68 21.64
C GLY A 73 1.70 -13.16 21.63
N ALA A 74 2.88 -12.54 21.78
CA ALA A 74 3.04 -11.09 21.72
C ALA A 74 2.68 -10.54 20.33
N THR A 75 3.14 -11.18 19.25
CA THR A 75 2.78 -10.78 17.88
C THR A 75 1.28 -10.88 17.64
N LEU A 76 0.63 -11.98 18.03
CA LEU A 76 -0.83 -12.12 17.90
C LEU A 76 -1.56 -11.05 18.72
N ALA A 77 -1.14 -10.81 19.96
CA ALA A 77 -1.72 -9.77 20.80
C ALA A 77 -1.56 -8.38 20.16
N SER A 78 -0.40 -8.06 19.60
CA SER A 78 -0.18 -6.81 18.87
C SER A 78 -1.11 -6.69 17.65
N LEU A 79 -1.24 -7.74 16.83
CA LEU A 79 -2.15 -7.75 15.67
C LEU A 79 -3.62 -7.54 16.05
N LEU A 80 -4.03 -8.03 17.23
CA LEU A 80 -5.36 -7.78 17.78
C LEU A 80 -5.49 -6.34 18.31
N ILE A 81 -4.49 -5.84 19.02
CA ILE A 81 -4.48 -4.49 19.60
C ILE A 81 -4.52 -3.42 18.50
N ILE A 82 -3.77 -3.58 17.41
CA ILE A 82 -3.78 -2.58 16.31
C ILE A 82 -5.15 -2.46 15.65
N GLN A 83 -6.02 -3.47 15.74
CA GLN A 83 -7.40 -3.34 15.25
C GLN A 83 -8.22 -2.32 16.08
N LEU A 84 -7.76 -1.91 17.26
CA LEU A 84 -8.45 -0.89 18.05
C LEU A 84 -8.19 0.54 17.55
N VAL A 85 -7.21 0.74 16.65
CA VAL A 85 -6.97 2.04 16.02
C VAL A 85 -8.06 2.29 14.96
N PRO A 86 -8.81 3.40 15.05
CA PRO A 86 -9.97 3.64 14.18
C PRO A 86 -9.60 4.10 12.76
N PHE A 87 -8.34 4.49 12.52
CA PHE A 87 -7.89 5.00 11.23
C PHE A 87 -8.17 4.01 10.07
N GLY A 88 -8.69 4.52 8.96
CA GLY A 88 -9.03 3.74 7.76
C GLY A 88 -10.21 2.77 7.89
N LYS A 89 -11.00 2.85 8.97
CA LYS A 89 -12.19 2.01 9.16
C LYS A 89 -13.49 2.67 8.74
N ASP A 90 -13.55 3.98 8.88
CA ASP A 90 -14.72 4.76 8.55
C ASP A 90 -14.65 5.05 7.04
N HIS A 91 -15.14 4.10 6.23
CA HIS A 91 -15.17 4.14 4.76
C HIS A 91 -16.18 5.17 4.23
N THR A 92 -16.06 6.41 4.71
CA THR A 92 -16.96 7.50 4.37
C THR A 92 -16.40 8.30 3.19
N ASN A 93 -17.23 8.50 2.18
CA ASN A 93 -16.91 9.36 1.06
C ASN A 93 -17.41 10.79 1.30
N PRO A 94 -16.60 11.83 1.00
CA PRO A 94 -17.08 13.21 0.99
C PRO A 94 -18.15 13.45 -0.07
N SER A 95 -18.77 14.64 -0.08
CA SER A 95 -19.74 15.00 -1.12
C SER A 95 -19.08 15.21 -2.47
N VAL A 96 -19.71 14.70 -3.54
CA VAL A 96 -19.35 15.04 -4.93
C VAL A 96 -19.82 16.46 -5.25
N ASN A 97 -18.94 17.29 -5.79
CA ASN A 97 -19.26 18.69 -6.12
C ASN A 97 -19.18 19.01 -7.63
N GLY A 98 -18.64 18.10 -8.45
CA GLY A 98 -18.57 18.21 -9.90
C GLY A 98 -17.63 17.17 -10.50
N GLU A 99 -17.68 16.98 -11.82
CA GLU A 99 -16.71 16.16 -12.57
C GLU A 99 -16.26 16.94 -13.81
N PRO A 100 -15.11 16.58 -14.42
CA PRO A 100 -14.72 17.10 -15.71
C PRO A 100 -15.81 16.94 -16.76
N ALA A 101 -15.86 17.89 -17.70
CA ALA A 101 -16.72 17.79 -18.88
C ALA A 101 -16.12 16.79 -19.88
N TRP A 102 -16.14 15.51 -19.50
CA TRP A 102 -15.52 14.41 -20.24
C TRP A 102 -15.87 14.46 -21.72
N SER A 103 -14.85 14.38 -22.57
CA SER A 103 -14.99 14.40 -24.04
C SER A 103 -15.94 13.33 -24.59
N SER A 104 -16.05 12.20 -23.89
CA SER A 104 -16.98 11.13 -24.22
C SER A 104 -17.35 10.30 -22.98
N PRO A 105 -18.46 9.53 -23.02
CA PRO A 105 -18.77 8.54 -21.99
C PRO A 105 -17.66 7.50 -21.80
N ARG A 106 -16.94 7.16 -22.88
CA ARG A 106 -15.84 6.19 -22.85
C ARG A 106 -14.61 6.73 -22.11
N THR A 107 -14.28 8.00 -22.30
CA THR A 107 -13.23 8.68 -21.52
C THR A 107 -13.52 8.60 -20.02
N ARG A 108 -14.77 8.89 -19.63
CA ARG A 108 -15.21 8.78 -18.24
C ARG A 108 -15.12 7.35 -17.72
N GLU A 109 -15.58 6.37 -18.50
CA GLU A 109 -15.52 4.96 -18.11
C GLU A 109 -14.08 4.51 -17.79
N LEU A 110 -13.12 4.84 -18.66
CA LEU A 110 -11.71 4.51 -18.46
C LEU A 110 -11.13 5.21 -17.23
N MET A 111 -11.49 6.48 -16.99
CA MET A 111 -11.10 7.21 -15.78
C MET A 111 -11.70 6.61 -14.50
N VAL A 112 -12.96 6.17 -14.54
CA VAL A 112 -13.60 5.51 -13.41
C VAL A 112 -12.89 4.20 -13.09
N ASN A 113 -12.59 3.41 -14.10
CA ASN A 113 -11.93 2.11 -13.92
C ASN A 113 -10.50 2.25 -13.38
N ALA A 114 -9.72 3.20 -13.89
CA ALA A 114 -8.30 3.31 -13.55
C ALA A 114 -8.01 4.26 -12.38
N CYS A 115 -8.74 5.37 -12.24
CA CYS A 115 -8.34 6.49 -11.39
C CYS A 115 -9.26 6.70 -10.17
N PHE A 116 -10.58 6.45 -10.31
CA PHE A 116 -11.55 6.82 -9.28
C PHE A 116 -11.42 6.00 -7.99
N GLY A 117 -10.76 4.84 -8.04
CA GLY A 117 -10.45 4.03 -6.86
C GLY A 117 -9.62 4.76 -5.80
N CYS A 118 -8.89 5.82 -6.17
CA CYS A 118 -8.15 6.68 -5.24
C CYS A 118 -8.48 8.17 -5.40
N HIS A 119 -8.72 8.65 -6.64
CA HIS A 119 -8.85 10.07 -6.98
C HIS A 119 -10.31 10.55 -7.08
N SER A 120 -11.22 10.04 -6.24
CA SER A 120 -12.63 10.43 -6.27
C SER A 120 -13.29 10.45 -4.89
N ASN A 121 -14.47 11.07 -4.82
CA ASN A 121 -15.39 11.00 -3.69
C ASN A 121 -16.39 9.83 -3.83
N SER A 122 -16.07 8.81 -4.64
CA SER A 122 -16.89 7.62 -4.85
C SER A 122 -16.05 6.35 -4.78
N VAL A 123 -15.07 6.32 -3.86
CA VAL A 123 -14.22 5.15 -3.64
C VAL A 123 -15.07 4.01 -3.10
N GLU A 124 -15.02 2.87 -3.77
CA GLU A 124 -15.60 1.62 -3.29
C GLU A 124 -14.54 0.87 -2.47
N TYR A 125 -14.69 0.91 -1.15
CA TYR A 125 -13.73 0.27 -0.24
C TYR A 125 -13.96 -1.25 -0.20
N PRO A 126 -12.96 -2.06 -0.59
CA PRO A 126 -13.07 -3.51 -0.51
C PRO A 126 -12.99 -3.98 0.95
N ALA A 127 -13.52 -5.17 1.26
CA ALA A 127 -13.59 -5.67 2.64
C ALA A 127 -12.24 -5.73 3.38
N TYR A 128 -11.13 -5.95 2.66
CA TYR A 128 -9.80 -5.94 3.25
C TYR A 128 -9.37 -4.54 3.75
N ALA A 129 -9.97 -3.47 3.25
CA ALA A 129 -9.70 -2.10 3.65
C ALA A 129 -10.22 -1.79 5.06
N SER A 130 -10.90 -2.72 5.75
CA SER A 130 -11.29 -2.57 7.16
C SER A 130 -10.33 -3.23 8.15
N VAL A 131 -9.32 -3.96 7.67
CA VAL A 131 -8.41 -4.77 8.52
C VAL A 131 -7.05 -4.09 8.63
N ALA A 132 -6.64 -3.74 9.85
CA ALA A 132 -5.32 -3.15 10.08
C ALA A 132 -4.22 -4.21 9.90
N PRO A 133 -3.02 -3.84 9.40
CA PRO A 133 -2.62 -2.49 9.01
C PRO A 133 -3.03 -2.08 7.58
N ILE A 134 -3.64 -2.99 6.81
CA ILE A 134 -3.99 -2.76 5.39
C ILE A 134 -4.97 -1.57 5.25
N SER A 135 -5.93 -1.45 6.17
CA SER A 135 -6.87 -0.34 6.22
C SER A 135 -6.18 1.03 6.25
N TRP A 136 -5.06 1.15 6.94
CA TRP A 136 -4.31 2.40 7.05
C TRP A 136 -3.63 2.75 5.73
N THR A 137 -3.09 1.75 5.03
CA THR A 137 -2.47 1.92 3.72
C THR A 137 -3.49 2.35 2.67
N VAL A 138 -4.63 1.66 2.61
CA VAL A 138 -5.71 2.03 1.69
C VAL A 138 -6.17 3.46 1.97
N GLN A 139 -6.44 3.80 3.23
CA GLN A 139 -6.85 5.15 3.60
C GLN A 139 -5.80 6.19 3.20
N SER A 140 -4.52 5.95 3.51
CA SER A 140 -3.43 6.87 3.17
C SER A 140 -3.31 7.11 1.67
N HIS A 141 -3.47 6.08 0.83
CA HIS A 141 -3.39 6.24 -0.62
C HIS A 141 -4.62 6.98 -1.18
N VAL A 142 -5.81 6.76 -0.63
CA VAL A 142 -7.00 7.49 -1.02
C VAL A 142 -6.89 8.97 -0.62
N ASP A 143 -6.43 9.25 0.59
CA ASP A 143 -6.23 10.62 1.08
C ASP A 143 -5.17 11.34 0.23
N GLU A 144 -4.00 10.73 0.01
CA GLU A 144 -2.94 11.30 -0.82
C GLU A 144 -3.38 11.47 -2.28
N GLY A 145 -4.14 10.51 -2.83
CA GLY A 145 -4.69 10.60 -4.18
C GLY A 145 -5.62 11.80 -4.33
N ARG A 146 -6.58 11.96 -3.41
CA ARG A 146 -7.52 13.10 -3.39
C ARG A 146 -6.81 14.43 -3.20
N ASP A 147 -5.81 14.48 -2.33
CA ASP A 147 -5.01 15.69 -2.08
C ASP A 147 -4.21 16.14 -3.30
N LYS A 148 -3.79 15.19 -4.16
CA LYS A 148 -3.14 15.48 -5.45
C LYS A 148 -4.15 15.94 -6.48
N VAL A 149 -5.16 15.12 -6.75
CA VAL A 149 -6.23 15.46 -7.70
C VAL A 149 -7.48 14.67 -7.34
N ASN A 150 -8.62 15.35 -7.28
CA ASN A 150 -9.91 14.72 -7.05
C ASN A 150 -10.87 15.00 -8.22
N TYR A 151 -11.11 13.99 -9.04
CA TYR A 151 -11.96 14.10 -10.24
C TYR A 151 -13.45 14.29 -9.92
N GLN A 152 -13.82 14.23 -8.64
CA GLN A 152 -15.18 14.54 -8.16
C GLN A 152 -15.27 15.85 -7.36
N GLU A 153 -14.18 16.63 -7.34
CA GLU A 153 -14.13 17.99 -6.81
C GLU A 153 -13.82 19.03 -7.89
N TRP A 154 -14.64 19.04 -8.96
CA TRP A 154 -14.36 19.80 -10.18
C TRP A 154 -14.99 21.20 -10.26
N ASN A 155 -15.65 21.67 -9.19
CA ASN A 155 -16.14 23.05 -9.12
C ASN A 155 -15.02 24.08 -8.80
N VAL A 156 -13.85 23.59 -8.42
CA VAL A 156 -12.62 24.35 -8.19
C VAL A 156 -11.53 23.81 -9.12
N ARG A 157 -10.56 24.66 -9.46
CA ARG A 157 -9.41 24.23 -10.27
C ARG A 157 -8.60 23.18 -9.49
N GLN A 158 -8.36 22.04 -10.14
CA GLN A 158 -7.44 21.01 -9.69
C GLN A 158 -6.07 21.27 -10.35
N SER A 159 -5.09 21.77 -9.59
CA SER A 159 -3.80 22.23 -10.14
C SER A 159 -3.00 21.11 -10.82
N GLU A 160 -3.10 19.89 -10.31
CA GLU A 160 -2.35 18.72 -10.75
C GLU A 160 -3.13 17.89 -11.78
N ALA A 161 -4.29 18.36 -12.24
CA ALA A 161 -5.05 17.68 -13.30
C ALA A 161 -4.24 17.55 -14.60
N GLU A 162 -3.38 18.53 -14.90
CA GLU A 162 -2.48 18.53 -16.06
C GLU A 162 -1.43 17.41 -15.99
N GLU A 163 -1.04 16.97 -14.79
CA GLU A 163 -0.10 15.85 -14.60
C GLU A 163 -0.75 14.48 -14.94
N THR A 164 -2.08 14.40 -15.04
CA THR A 164 -2.82 13.14 -15.30
C THR A 164 -2.32 12.43 -16.56
N ILE A 165 -2.09 13.18 -17.64
CA ILE A 165 -1.64 12.61 -18.91
C ILE A 165 -0.18 12.12 -18.81
N GLU A 166 0.66 12.84 -18.06
CA GLU A 166 2.06 12.48 -17.85
C GLU A 166 2.18 11.15 -17.10
N VAL A 167 1.49 11.01 -15.96
CA VAL A 167 1.56 9.79 -15.14
C VAL A 167 1.01 8.55 -15.86
N ILE A 168 0.03 8.73 -16.76
CA ILE A 168 -0.48 7.65 -17.63
C ILE A 168 0.60 7.25 -18.65
N ARG A 169 1.26 8.23 -19.30
CA ARG A 169 2.32 7.96 -20.30
C ARG A 169 3.54 7.29 -19.69
N GLU A 170 3.87 7.65 -18.46
CA GLU A 170 4.96 7.04 -17.70
C GLU A 170 4.60 5.65 -17.14
N GLY A 171 3.30 5.30 -17.11
CA GLY A 171 2.81 4.07 -16.49
C GLY A 171 3.00 4.06 -14.97
N SER A 172 3.13 5.24 -14.35
CA SER A 172 3.24 5.38 -12.89
C SER A 172 1.87 5.28 -12.20
N MET A 173 0.79 5.59 -12.93
CA MET A 173 -0.60 5.44 -12.48
C MET A 173 -1.43 4.56 -13.44
N PRO A 174 -2.28 3.66 -12.91
CA PRO A 174 -2.31 3.22 -11.52
C PRO A 174 -1.01 2.49 -11.15
N PRO A 175 -0.53 2.56 -9.90
CA PRO A 175 0.71 1.89 -9.52
C PRO A 175 0.62 0.39 -9.78
N SER A 176 1.71 -0.23 -10.25
CA SER A 176 1.69 -1.64 -10.67
C SER A 176 1.13 -2.61 -9.61
N TYR A 177 1.33 -2.33 -8.32
CA TYR A 177 0.81 -3.14 -7.22
C TYR A 177 -0.72 -3.14 -7.12
N TYR A 178 -1.39 -2.10 -7.62
CA TYR A 178 -2.85 -1.98 -7.59
C TYR A 178 -3.50 -3.08 -8.43
N THR A 179 -2.89 -3.41 -9.58
CA THR A 179 -3.40 -4.44 -10.50
C THR A 179 -2.70 -5.80 -10.34
N MET A 180 -1.49 -5.84 -9.77
CA MET A 180 -0.62 -7.03 -9.73
C MET A 180 -1.27 -8.26 -9.10
N PHE A 181 -2.06 -8.08 -8.04
CA PHE A 181 -2.67 -9.18 -7.29
C PHE A 181 -4.07 -9.57 -7.80
N GLY A 182 -4.51 -8.99 -8.93
CA GLY A 182 -5.82 -9.26 -9.51
C GLY A 182 -6.99 -8.74 -8.68
N MET A 183 -6.73 -7.83 -7.75
CA MET A 183 -7.76 -7.21 -6.89
C MET A 183 -8.51 -6.08 -7.61
N HIS A 184 -7.86 -5.46 -8.59
CA HIS A 184 -8.39 -4.37 -9.42
C HIS A 184 -8.13 -4.63 -10.92
N PRO A 185 -8.68 -5.72 -11.49
CA PRO A 185 -8.46 -6.06 -12.90
C PRO A 185 -9.04 -5.01 -13.86
N GLU A 186 -10.09 -4.30 -13.46
CA GLU A 186 -10.71 -3.20 -14.21
C GLU A 186 -9.75 -2.03 -14.44
N ALA A 187 -8.83 -1.78 -13.51
CA ALA A 187 -7.83 -0.72 -13.62
C ALA A 187 -6.66 -1.09 -14.53
N LYS A 188 -6.57 -2.34 -14.98
CA LYS A 188 -5.52 -2.82 -15.87
C LYS A 188 -5.89 -2.58 -17.34
N LEU A 189 -5.80 -1.32 -17.76
CA LEU A 189 -6.08 -0.91 -19.13
C LEU A 189 -5.10 -1.55 -20.13
N THR A 190 -5.60 -1.88 -21.32
CA THR A 190 -4.77 -2.29 -22.46
C THR A 190 -4.06 -1.09 -23.11
N ASP A 191 -3.01 -1.33 -23.90
CA ASP A 191 -2.30 -0.26 -24.62
C ASP A 191 -3.25 0.55 -25.54
N ALA A 192 -4.26 -0.12 -26.11
CA ALA A 192 -5.29 0.51 -26.92
C ALA A 192 -6.18 1.43 -26.08
N GLU A 193 -6.61 0.98 -24.90
CA GLU A 193 -7.40 1.77 -23.96
C GLU A 193 -6.61 2.93 -23.35
N ILE A 194 -5.32 2.75 -23.09
CA ILE A 194 -4.43 3.83 -22.64
C ILE A 194 -4.34 4.91 -23.73
N SER A 195 -4.16 4.50 -24.99
CA SER A 195 -4.10 5.43 -26.13
C SER A 195 -5.44 6.18 -26.31
N GLU A 196 -6.56 5.45 -26.18
CA GLU A 196 -7.91 6.02 -26.22
C GLU A 196 -8.15 7.00 -25.06
N LEU A 197 -7.73 6.64 -23.85
CA LEU A 197 -7.84 7.48 -22.66
C LEU A 197 -7.05 8.78 -22.83
N ILE A 198 -5.79 8.71 -23.27
CA ILE A 198 -4.96 9.90 -23.51
C ILE A 198 -5.62 10.82 -24.56
N ALA A 199 -6.12 10.26 -25.67
CA ALA A 199 -6.82 11.06 -26.68
C ALA A 199 -8.10 11.70 -26.12
N GLY A 200 -8.86 10.96 -25.31
CA GLY A 200 -10.05 11.46 -24.63
C GLY A 200 -9.75 12.57 -23.64
N LEU A 201 -8.67 12.46 -22.86
CA LEU A 201 -8.23 13.48 -21.90
C LEU A 201 -7.75 14.74 -22.60
N LEU A 202 -6.98 14.64 -23.70
CA LEU A 202 -6.56 15.80 -24.50
C LEU A 202 -7.75 16.57 -25.12
N ALA A 203 -8.88 15.90 -25.32
CA ALA A 203 -10.12 16.52 -25.79
C ALA A 203 -11.06 16.97 -24.65
N THR A 204 -10.68 16.76 -23.39
CA THR A 204 -11.45 17.14 -22.20
C THR A 204 -10.86 18.44 -21.62
N PRO A 205 -11.64 19.52 -21.47
CA PRO A 205 -11.14 20.77 -20.90
C PRO A 205 -10.56 20.57 -19.48
N GLY A 206 -9.43 21.21 -19.21
CA GLY A 206 -8.76 21.16 -17.91
C GLY A 206 -7.67 20.10 -17.78
N PHE A 207 -7.32 19.41 -18.87
CA PHE A 207 -6.25 18.41 -18.93
C PHE A 207 -5.11 18.75 -19.90
N SER A 208 -5.24 19.80 -20.73
CA SER A 208 -4.15 20.31 -21.58
C SER A 208 -3.40 21.49 -20.96
N GLU A 209 -2.09 21.55 -21.21
CA GLU A 209 -1.28 22.74 -20.96
C GLU A 209 -1.87 23.94 -21.73
N GLY A 210 -2.37 24.94 -21.01
CA GLY A 210 -2.91 26.18 -21.59
C GLY A 210 -4.41 26.42 -21.37
N ASP A 211 -5.16 25.46 -20.81
CA ASP A 211 -6.60 25.64 -20.48
C ASP A 211 -6.83 26.50 -19.21
N GLY A 212 -5.77 27.12 -18.68
CA GLY A 212 -5.73 27.81 -17.39
C GLY A 212 -5.62 29.33 -17.44
N GLU A 213 -5.94 29.97 -18.58
CA GLU A 213 -6.07 31.44 -18.69
C GLU A 213 -7.52 31.92 -18.51
#